data_AF-A0A3P9B8Y7-F1
#
_entry.id   AF-A0A3P9B8Y7-F1
#
_cell.length_a   1.000
_cell.length_b   1.000
_cell.length_c   1.000
_cell.angle_alpha   90.00
_cell.angle_beta   90.00
_cell.angle_gamma   90.00
#
_symmetry.space_group_name_H-M   'P 1'
#
loop_
_entity.id
_entity.type
_entity.pdbx_description
1 polymer ?
#
loop_
_entity_poly.entity_id
_entity_poly.type
_entity_poly.pdbx_seq_one_letter_code
_entity_poly.pdbx_strand_id
1 'polypeptide(L)'
;MGKGQYKIPTREELLQKYNRINQIKQEQVGEGRFLQSTNLNCVALCEITSKNLQKHGNIWVCPVSDHVCTRFLFYENGQVGDIDINTQEDKIQQEISR
;
A
#
# COMPACT_ATOMS: atom_id res chain seq x y z
N MET A 1 -14.47 -30.59 41.33
CA MET A 1 -13.91 -29.69 40.30
C MET A 1 -15.02 -29.31 39.34
N GLY A 2 -15.35 -28.07 38.97
CA GLY A 2 -15.03 -26.74 39.46
C GLY A 2 -16.25 -25.84 39.25
N LYS A 3 -16.49 -24.89 40.15
CA LYS A 3 -17.60 -23.92 40.04
C LYS A 3 -17.05 -22.65 39.38
N GLY A 4 -17.21 -22.54 38.06
CA GLY A 4 -16.89 -21.30 37.33
C GLY A 4 -17.97 -20.25 37.62
N GLN A 5 -17.67 -19.27 38.48
CA GLN A 5 -18.53 -18.11 38.68
C GLN A 5 -18.31 -17.14 37.51
N TYR A 6 -19.24 -17.09 36.56
CA TYR A 6 -19.27 -16.04 35.55
C TYR A 6 -19.87 -14.77 36.18
N LYS A 7 -19.03 -13.75 36.39
CA LYS A 7 -19.49 -12.41 36.78
C LYS A 7 -20.01 -11.68 35.55
N ILE A 8 -21.22 -11.15 35.65
CA ILE A 8 -21.84 -10.34 34.58
C ILE A 8 -21.22 -8.94 34.65
N PRO A 9 -20.58 -8.44 33.56
CA PRO A 9 -19.98 -7.12 33.53
C PRO A 9 -21.04 -6.01 33.70
N THR A 10 -20.66 -4.90 34.34
CA THR A 10 -21.57 -3.76 34.50
C THR A 10 -21.69 -2.93 33.22
N ARG A 11 -22.71 -2.08 33.16
CA ARG A 11 -22.95 -1.19 32.01
C ARG A 11 -21.76 -0.25 31.78
N GLU A 12 -21.12 0.24 32.84
CA GLU A 12 -19.95 1.12 32.74
C GLU A 12 -18.74 0.37 32.14
N GLU A 13 -18.51 -0.87 32.54
CA GLU A 13 -17.43 -1.72 32.01
C GLU A 13 -17.63 -2.02 30.52
N LEU A 14 -18.89 -2.27 30.12
CA LEU A 14 -19.24 -2.47 28.71
C LEU A 14 -19.02 -1.20 27.88
N LEU A 15 -19.39 -0.03 28.41
CA LEU A 15 -19.20 1.26 27.73
C LEU A 15 -17.71 1.61 27.60
N GLN A 16 -16.90 1.37 28.63
CA GLN A 16 -15.44 1.54 28.55
C GLN A 16 -14.81 0.61 27.51
N LYS A 17 -15.24 -0.66 27.47
CA LYS A 17 -14.77 -1.62 26.47
C LYS A 17 -15.15 -1.18 25.06
N TYR A 18 -16.36 -0.67 24.85
CA TYR A 18 -16.83 -0.20 23.54
C TYR A 18 -16.07 1.05 23.07
N ASN A 19 -15.84 2.01 23.96
CA ASN A 19 -15.05 3.21 23.65
C ASN A 19 -13.60 2.86 23.30
N ARG A 20 -13.01 1.88 23.98
CA ARG A 20 -11.67 1.37 23.66
C ARG A 20 -11.61 0.72 22.28
N ILE A 21 -12.63 -0.05 21.90
CA ILE A 21 -12.72 -0.67 20.56
C ILE A 21 -12.85 0.40 19.46
N ASN A 22 -13.61 1.47 19.72
CA ASN A 22 -13.78 2.57 18.76
C ASN A 22 -12.49 3.40 18.60
N GLN A 23 -11.74 3.63 19.68
CA GLN A 23 -10.41 4.27 19.61
C GLN A 23 -9.42 3.42 18.83
N ILE A 24 -9.37 2.11 19.06
CA ILE A 24 -8.52 1.17 18.28
C ILE A 24 -8.91 1.18 16.79
N LYS A 25 -10.20 1.28 16.46
CA LYS A 25 -10.66 1.39 15.07
C LYS A 25 -10.29 2.72 14.41
N GLN A 26 -10.28 3.82 15.16
CA GLN A 26 -9.86 5.13 14.65
C GLN A 26 -8.33 5.21 14.47
N GLU A 27 -7.55 4.59 15.35
CA GLU A 27 -6.09 4.47 15.20
C GLU A 27 -5.67 3.46 14.12
N GLN A 28 -6.57 2.55 13.70
CA GLN A 28 -6.34 1.62 12.58
C GLN A 28 -6.53 2.23 11.19
N VAL A 29 -6.87 3.51 11.08
CA VAL A 29 -6.51 4.29 9.88
C VAL A 29 -5.04 4.65 9.99
N GLY A 30 -4.19 3.62 10.14
CA GLY A 30 -2.75 3.77 10.08
C GLY A 30 -2.38 4.26 8.70
N GLU A 31 -1.31 5.05 8.62
CA GLU A 31 -0.66 5.39 7.36
C GLU A 31 -0.61 4.14 6.48
N GLY A 32 -1.38 4.15 5.40
CA GLY A 32 -1.52 2.99 4.53
C GLY A 32 -0.15 2.65 3.99
N ARG A 33 0.42 1.52 4.44
CA ARG A 33 1.70 1.01 3.92
C ARG A 33 1.64 0.65 2.43
N PHE A 34 0.43 0.58 1.88
CA PHE A 34 0.13 0.33 0.49
C PHE A 34 -0.75 1.43 -0.09
N LEU A 35 -0.71 1.57 -1.41
CA LEU A 35 -1.55 2.50 -2.15
C LEU A 35 -3.02 2.17 -1.90
N GLN A 36 -3.77 3.11 -1.34
CA GLN A 36 -5.17 2.95 -0.96
C GLN A 36 -6.07 4.04 -1.54
N SER A 37 -5.51 5.17 -1.99
CA SER A 37 -6.28 6.23 -2.63
C SER A 37 -6.80 5.83 -4.00
N THR A 38 -7.96 6.39 -4.34
CA THR A 38 -8.51 6.40 -5.70
C THR A 38 -7.80 7.40 -6.61
N ASN A 39 -7.00 8.31 -6.06
CA ASN A 39 -6.19 9.30 -6.76
C ASN A 39 -4.72 8.87 -6.75
N LEU A 40 -4.35 8.04 -7.72
CA LEU A 40 -3.00 7.57 -7.92
C LEU A 40 -2.39 8.24 -9.14
N ASN A 41 -1.16 8.69 -9.00
CA ASN A 41 -0.36 9.11 -10.13
C ASN A 41 0.71 8.06 -10.41
N CYS A 42 0.90 7.75 -11.69
CA CYS A 42 1.85 6.76 -12.16
C CYS A 42 2.83 7.42 -13.12
N VAL A 43 4.12 7.29 -12.82
CA VAL A 43 5.22 7.65 -13.72
C VAL A 43 5.92 6.38 -14.15
N ALA A 44 6.02 6.17 -15.46
CA ALA A 44 6.78 5.07 -16.03
C ALA A 44 8.19 5.55 -16.41
N LEU A 45 9.21 4.88 -15.87
CA LEU A 45 10.58 5.01 -16.32
C LEU A 45 10.89 3.86 -17.27
N CYS A 46 11.36 4.18 -18.47
CA CYS A 46 11.66 3.20 -19.50
C CYS A 46 13.16 3.19 -19.79
N GLU A 47 13.77 2.01 -19.66
CA GLU A 47 15.09 1.72 -20.21
C GLU A 47 14.90 1.10 -21.59
N ILE A 48 15.52 1.68 -22.61
CA ILE A 48 15.41 1.23 -23.99
C ILE A 48 16.74 0.62 -24.41
N THR A 49 16.72 -0.66 -24.79
CA THR A 49 17.92 -1.38 -25.23
C THR A 49 18.16 -1.27 -26.74
N SER A 50 17.11 -0.92 -27.50
CA SER A 50 17.17 -0.73 -28.94
C SER A 50 17.73 0.63 -29.33
N LYS A 51 18.61 0.64 -30.34
CA LYS A 51 19.06 1.88 -31.01
C LYS A 51 18.11 2.34 -32.11
N ASN A 52 17.18 1.47 -32.54
CA ASN A 52 16.24 1.75 -33.63
C ASN A 52 14.99 2.46 -33.11
N LEU A 53 15.17 3.72 -32.69
CA LEU A 53 14.08 4.58 -32.27
C LEU A 53 13.59 5.44 -33.44
N GLN A 54 12.27 5.59 -33.54
CA GLN A 54 11.64 6.50 -34.50
C GLN A 54 11.35 7.83 -33.80
N LYS A 55 11.71 8.96 -34.43
CA LYS A 55 11.46 10.30 -33.88
C LYS A 55 10.28 10.97 -34.58
N HIS A 56 9.31 11.44 -33.82
CA HIS A 56 8.22 12.27 -34.30
C HIS A 56 8.12 13.54 -33.44
N GLY A 57 8.60 14.67 -33.97
CA GLY A 57 8.72 15.91 -33.21
C GLY A 57 9.64 15.74 -31.99
N ASN A 58 9.08 15.91 -30.79
CA ASN A 58 9.79 15.74 -29.51
C ASN A 58 9.61 14.34 -28.89
N ILE A 59 8.92 13.42 -29.59
CA ILE A 59 8.59 12.09 -29.09
C ILE A 59 9.49 11.07 -29.78
N TRP A 60 10.05 10.16 -28.99
CA TRP A 60 10.76 8.98 -29.48
C TRP A 60 9.90 7.74 -29.27
N VAL A 61 9.83 6.89 -30.30
CA VAL A 61 9.01 5.68 -30.31
C VAL A 61 9.92 4.48 -30.52
N CYS A 62 9.89 3.54 -29.58
CA CYS A 62 10.48 2.21 -29.76
C CYS A 62 9.41 1.29 -30.37
N PRO A 63 9.57 0.80 -31.60
CA PRO A 63 8.53 0.00 -32.26
C PRO A 63 8.46 -1.45 -31.75
N VAL A 64 9.46 -1.91 -30.99
CA VAL A 64 9.55 -3.28 -30.46
C VAL A 64 9.42 -3.22 -28.94
N SER A 65 8.32 -3.77 -28.42
CA SER A 65 8.01 -3.78 -26.98
C SER A 65 9.09 -4.47 -26.15
N ASP A 66 9.65 -5.56 -26.66
CA ASP A 66 10.59 -6.43 -25.94
C ASP A 66 11.94 -5.74 -25.67
N HIS A 67 12.18 -4.60 -26.33
CA HIS A 67 13.36 -3.76 -26.12
C HIS A 67 13.14 -2.65 -25.10
N VAL A 68 11.99 -2.64 -24.41
CA VAL A 68 11.65 -1.65 -23.39
C VAL A 68 11.48 -2.34 -22.05
N CYS A 69 12.34 -2.02 -21.10
CA CYS A 69 12.16 -2.39 -19.71
C CYS A 69 11.49 -1.23 -18.98
N THR A 70 10.28 -1.44 -18.45
CA THR A 70 9.51 -0.40 -17.78
C THR A 70 9.49 -0.62 -16.27
N ARG A 71 9.85 0.42 -15.52
CA ARG A 71 9.68 0.50 -14.07
C ARG A 71 8.59 1.52 -13.77
N PHE A 72 7.55 1.09 -13.08
CA PHE A 72 6.45 1.95 -12.68
C PHE A 72 6.70 2.51 -11.27
N LEU A 73 6.54 3.82 -11.14
CA LEU A 73 6.57 4.54 -9.88
C LEU A 73 5.17 5.07 -9.62
N PHE A 74 4.58 4.67 -8.50
CA PHE A 74 3.27 5.13 -8.08
C PHE A 74 3.42 6.04 -6.86
N TYR A 75 2.73 7.17 -6.88
CA TYR A 75 2.63 8.06 -5.73
C TYR A 75 1.17 8.44 -5.47
N GLU A 76 0.84 8.50 -4.20
CA GLU A 76 -0.51 8.74 -3.70
C GLU A 76 -0.58 10.15 -3.11
N ASN A 77 -1.54 10.96 -3.56
CA ASN A 77 -1.81 12.29 -3.00
C ASN A 77 -0.58 13.22 -2.88
N GLY A 78 0.48 12.98 -3.66
CA GLY A 78 1.74 13.74 -3.58
C GLY A 78 2.67 13.36 -2.42
N GLN A 79 2.35 12.32 -1.64
CA GLN A 79 3.23 11.73 -0.65
C GLN A 79 3.99 10.53 -1.25
N VAL A 80 5.28 10.47 -0.93
CA VAL A 80 6.14 9.32 -1.23
C VAL A 80 6.01 8.36 -0.06
N GLY A 81 5.79 7.07 -0.33
CA GLY A 81 5.77 6.04 0.70
C GLY A 81 7.09 5.98 1.48
N ASP A 82 7.06 5.37 2.66
CA ASP A 82 8.23 5.25 3.53
C ASP A 82 9.40 4.56 2.80
N ILE A 83 10.55 5.23 2.73
CA ILE A 83 11.75 4.78 2.02
C ILE A 83 12.35 3.52 2.64
N ASP A 84 12.05 3.27 3.91
CA ASP A 84 12.58 2.13 4.66
C ASP A 84 11.74 0.85 4.45
N ILE A 85 10.63 0.93 3.71
CA ILE A 85 9.81 -0.24 3.38
C ILE A 85 10.36 -0.95 2.14
N ASN A 86 10.94 -2.12 2.35
CA ASN A 86 11.32 -3.04 1.28
C ASN A 86 10.22 -4.06 0.99
N THR A 87 9.54 -3.90 -0.15
CA THR A 87 8.47 -4.81 -0.61
C THR A 87 8.93 -6.22 -0.99
N GLN A 88 10.24 -6.47 -0.99
CA GLN A 88 10.82 -7.81 -1.20
C GLN A 88 10.95 -8.62 0.09
N GLU A 89 10.77 -8.02 1.27
CA GLU A 89 10.78 -8.76 2.53
C GLU A 89 9.56 -9.67 2.64
N ASP A 90 9.77 -10.93 3.05
CA ASP A 90 8.71 -11.94 3.15
C ASP A 90 7.51 -11.48 3.99
N LYS A 91 7.77 -10.73 5.07
CA LYS A 91 6.73 -10.19 5.94
C LYS A 91 5.85 -9.19 5.19
N ILE A 92 6.46 -8.32 4.40
CA ILE A 92 5.76 -7.31 3.60
C ILE A 92 5.04 -7.99 2.42
N GLN A 93 5.66 -8.98 1.77
CA GLN A 93 5.05 -9.80 0.72
C GLN A 93 3.75 -10.49 1.19
N GLN A 94 3.76 -11.06 2.40
CA GLN A 94 2.57 -11.69 3.00
C GLN A 94 1.46 -10.69 3.31
N GLU A 95 1.82 -9.44 3.61
CA GLU A 95 0.85 -8.36 3.83
C GLU A 95 0.28 -7.80 2.52
N ILE A 96 1.09 -7.73 1.45
CA ILE A 96 0.63 -7.36 0.10
C ILE A 96 -0.37 -8.40 -0.44
N SER A 97 -0.11 -9.68 -0.20
CA SER A 97 -0.88 -10.79 -0.77
C SER A 97 -2.18 -11.11 -0.01
N ARG A 98 -2.50 -10.35 1.04
CA ARG A 98 -3.70 -10.51 1.87
C ARG A 98 -4.87 -9.71 1.33
#